data_AF-A0A924AAI7-F1
#
_entry.id   AF-A0A924AAI7-F1
#
_cell.length_a   1.000
_cell.length_b   1.000
_cell.length_c   1.000
_cell.angle_alpha   90.00
_cell.angle_beta   90.00
_cell.angle_gamma   90.00
#
_symmetry.space_group_name_H-M   'P 1'
#
loop_
_entity.id
_entity.type
_entity.pdbx_description
1 polymer ?
#
loop_
_entity_poly.entity_id
_entity_poly.type
_entity_poly.pdbx_seq_one_letter_code
_entity_poly.pdbx_strand_id
1 'polypeptide(L)'
;MYSYKAFAGIPLSESIKIFIHGLRIDASITGYLLIVPLLYLFIINIFKRRYKSQVVKWYTLALLILTAFISVADAELYRKWGSKVNGQVLVYFSHPKEMMLSSASSPVILILGIIVLMVIAGYFSYKKFIDKKQFENKYRFTEIGVTVILFSFNFLMIRGGTGVSVINQSMAYFSNKEILNTASVNSTWNALYYASNNSAFVNEKLYLVMPRQEAGSLFNSLKPSRDTTISIFNVSKPNIVVIMLESWTASAINSISGINNLTPGFDALVNEGLLFDSTYSSGNRTEKGLVAILSGFPAQPVTSIITEPDKTARLPALSSDLKKAGYSTAF
;
A
#
# COMPACT_ATOMS: atom_id res chain seq x y z
N MET A 1 2.62 18.02 -15.56
CA MET A 1 2.61 16.73 -14.85
C MET A 1 4.05 16.20 -14.83
N TYR A 2 4.68 16.15 -13.65
CA TYR A 2 6.13 15.92 -13.46
C TYR A 2 6.66 14.57 -14.04
N SER A 3 5.75 13.66 -14.40
CA SER A 3 6.03 12.33 -14.96
C SER A 3 5.26 12.04 -16.25
N TYR A 4 5.08 13.04 -17.14
CA TYR A 4 4.26 12.91 -18.35
C TYR A 4 4.62 11.69 -19.23
N LYS A 5 5.91 11.30 -19.25
CA LYS A 5 6.38 10.10 -19.98
C LYS A 5 5.73 8.81 -19.47
N ALA A 6 5.46 8.71 -18.17
CA ALA A 6 4.79 7.55 -17.58
C ALA A 6 3.32 7.44 -18.00
N PHE A 7 2.73 8.55 -18.46
CA PHE A 7 1.35 8.61 -18.96
C PHE A 7 1.28 8.57 -20.50
N ALA A 8 2.41 8.44 -21.18
CA ALA A 8 2.43 8.37 -22.64
C ALA A 8 1.62 7.16 -23.13
N GLY A 9 0.69 7.39 -24.06
CA GLY A 9 -0.18 6.35 -24.60
C GLY A 9 -1.38 5.96 -23.70
N ILE A 10 -1.60 6.68 -22.58
CA ILE A 10 -2.78 6.47 -21.74
C ILE A 10 -3.90 7.44 -22.18
N PRO A 11 -5.10 6.94 -22.53
CA PRO A 11 -6.23 7.79 -22.83
C PRO A 11 -6.64 8.68 -21.66
N LEU A 12 -7.16 9.88 -21.97
CA LEU A 12 -7.69 10.79 -20.95
C LEU A 12 -8.83 10.16 -20.14
N SER A 13 -9.68 9.34 -20.79
CA SER A 13 -10.76 8.61 -20.14
C SER A 13 -10.27 7.63 -19.07
N GLU A 14 -9.11 6.99 -19.28
CA GLU A 14 -8.47 6.16 -18.25
C GLU A 14 -7.84 7.01 -17.16
N SER A 15 -7.22 8.14 -17.52
CA SER A 15 -6.57 9.04 -16.58
C SER A 15 -7.56 9.69 -15.61
N ILE A 16 -8.78 10.01 -16.06
CA ILE A 16 -9.83 10.57 -15.18
C ILE A 16 -10.25 9.58 -14.10
N LYS A 17 -10.19 8.26 -14.38
CA LYS A 17 -10.55 7.23 -13.39
C LYS A 17 -9.65 7.26 -12.16
N ILE A 18 -8.41 7.79 -12.27
CA ILE A 18 -7.51 7.99 -11.13
C ILE A 18 -8.20 8.75 -10.01
N PHE A 19 -8.88 9.85 -10.34
CA PHE A 19 -9.56 10.68 -9.35
C PHE A 19 -10.72 9.91 -8.73
N ILE A 20 -11.51 9.19 -9.53
CA ILE A 20 -12.67 8.42 -9.06
C ILE A 20 -12.24 7.32 -8.08
N HIS A 21 -11.23 6.54 -8.41
CA HIS A 21 -10.75 5.46 -7.56
C HIS A 21 -9.91 5.97 -6.37
N GLY A 22 -9.29 7.15 -6.50
CA GLY A 22 -8.59 7.82 -5.41
C GLY A 22 -9.50 8.44 -4.34
N LEU A 23 -10.77 8.76 -4.68
CA LEU A 23 -11.73 9.42 -3.78
C LEU A 23 -11.85 8.75 -2.41
N ARG A 24 -11.77 7.42 -2.35
CA ARG A 24 -11.88 6.68 -1.10
C ARG A 24 -10.70 6.94 -0.16
N ILE A 25 -9.49 6.98 -0.71
CA ILE A 25 -8.27 7.31 0.03
C ILE A 25 -8.25 8.81 0.37
N ASP A 26 -8.67 9.67 -0.55
CA ASP A 26 -8.83 11.10 -0.33
C ASP A 26 -9.83 11.40 0.82
N ALA A 27 -10.94 10.67 0.88
CA ALA A 27 -11.91 10.77 1.97
C ALA A 27 -11.29 10.33 3.30
N SER A 28 -10.50 9.27 3.33
CA SER A 28 -9.83 8.82 4.56
C SER A 28 -8.84 9.85 5.10
N ILE A 29 -7.95 10.39 4.25
CA ILE A 29 -7.04 11.44 4.71
C ILE A 29 -7.79 12.70 5.14
N THR A 30 -8.85 13.08 4.42
CA THR A 30 -9.74 14.18 4.85
C THR A 30 -10.33 13.87 6.23
N GLY A 31 -10.74 12.63 6.48
CA GLY A 31 -11.17 12.12 7.76
C GLY A 31 -10.14 12.37 8.87
N TYR A 32 -8.90 11.91 8.67
CA TYR A 32 -7.80 12.12 9.61
C TYR A 32 -7.52 13.61 9.89
N LEU A 33 -7.50 14.45 8.84
CA LEU A 33 -7.26 15.89 8.97
C LEU A 33 -8.43 16.63 9.67
N LEU A 34 -9.64 16.07 9.66
CA LEU A 34 -10.80 16.65 10.30
C LEU A 34 -10.94 16.29 11.80
N ILE A 35 -10.13 15.35 12.32
CA ILE A 35 -10.19 14.95 13.75
C ILE A 35 -10.02 16.17 14.66
N VAL A 36 -8.99 16.99 14.44
CA VAL A 36 -8.69 18.14 15.30
C VAL A 36 -9.77 19.22 15.22
N PRO A 37 -10.26 19.63 14.03
CA PRO A 37 -11.40 20.53 13.91
C PRO A 37 -12.68 20.00 14.59
N LEU A 38 -12.99 18.71 14.46
CA LEU A 38 -14.17 18.12 15.08
C LEU A 38 -14.06 18.08 16.61
N LEU A 39 -12.89 17.71 17.14
CA LEU A 39 -12.61 17.79 18.58
C LEU A 39 -12.71 19.23 19.09
N TYR A 40 -12.22 20.20 18.33
CA TYR A 40 -12.32 21.62 18.67
C TYR A 40 -13.79 22.08 18.76
N LEU A 41 -14.63 21.70 17.78
CA LEU A 41 -16.06 21.99 17.80
C LEU A 41 -16.77 21.31 18.99
N PHE A 42 -16.43 20.06 19.28
CA PHE A 42 -16.97 19.32 20.42
C PHE A 42 -16.68 19.99 21.77
N ILE A 43 -15.42 20.40 21.99
CA ILE A 43 -15.00 21.10 23.21
C ILE A 43 -15.72 22.45 23.34
N ILE A 44 -15.83 23.20 22.25
CA ILE A 44 -16.56 24.48 22.24
C ILE A 44 -18.02 24.30 22.66
N ASN A 45 -18.68 23.28 22.12
CA ASN A 45 -20.10 23.02 22.36
C ASN A 45 -20.36 22.53 23.78
N ILE A 46 -19.53 21.60 24.29
CA ILE A 46 -19.68 21.06 25.65
C ILE A 46 -19.37 22.10 26.72
N PHE A 47 -18.23 22.77 26.61
CA PHE A 47 -17.77 23.73 27.63
C PHE A 47 -18.31 25.14 27.41
N LYS A 48 -19.22 25.31 26.44
CA LYS A 48 -19.84 26.59 26.07
C LYS A 48 -18.81 27.71 25.85
N ARG A 49 -17.69 27.38 25.21
CA ARG A 49 -16.59 28.33 24.92
C ARG A 49 -16.84 29.08 23.62
N ARG A 50 -16.27 30.27 23.44
CA ARG A 50 -16.43 31.03 22.18
C ARG A 50 -15.60 30.42 21.06
N TYR A 51 -16.21 30.24 19.88
CA TYR A 51 -15.50 29.82 18.67
C TYR A 51 -14.50 30.88 18.25
N LYS A 52 -13.25 30.46 18.00
CA LYS A 52 -12.17 31.31 17.52
C LYS A 52 -11.75 30.84 16.14
N SER A 53 -12.19 31.56 15.11
CA SER A 53 -11.85 31.26 13.71
C SER A 53 -10.35 31.17 13.46
N GLN A 54 -9.55 31.92 14.23
CA GLN A 54 -8.08 31.92 14.12
C GLN A 54 -7.45 30.55 14.38
N VAL A 55 -8.04 29.71 15.25
CA VAL A 55 -7.55 28.35 15.54
C VAL A 55 -7.68 27.48 14.28
N VAL A 56 -8.87 27.48 13.68
CA VAL A 56 -9.16 26.72 12.45
C VAL A 56 -8.34 27.27 11.28
N LYS A 57 -8.18 28.59 11.18
CA LYS A 57 -7.36 29.23 10.15
C LYS A 57 -5.90 28.77 10.19
N TRP A 58 -5.24 28.89 11.35
CA TRP A 58 -3.84 28.50 11.48
C TRP A 58 -3.64 27.00 11.30
N TYR A 59 -4.56 26.18 11.83
CA TYR A 59 -4.54 24.74 11.62
C TYR A 59 -4.64 24.40 10.13
N THR A 60 -5.60 25.00 9.41
CA THR A 60 -5.80 24.75 7.98
C THR A 60 -4.58 25.20 7.17
N LEU A 61 -3.99 26.35 7.48
CA LEU A 61 -2.78 26.83 6.81
C LEU A 61 -1.58 25.89 7.04
N ALA A 62 -1.39 25.41 8.27
CA ALA A 62 -0.33 24.46 8.58
C ALA A 62 -0.49 23.14 7.81
N LEU A 63 -1.71 22.58 7.78
CA LEU A 63 -2.00 21.37 7.00
C LEU A 63 -1.81 21.56 5.50
N LEU A 64 -2.20 22.72 4.98
CA LEU A 64 -2.09 23.03 3.57
C LEU A 64 -0.61 23.14 3.14
N ILE A 65 0.24 23.73 3.97
CA ILE A 65 1.70 23.74 3.72
C ILE A 65 2.25 22.31 3.78
N LEU A 66 1.89 21.54 4.80
CA LEU A 66 2.36 20.16 5.00
C LEU A 66 1.95 19.23 3.84
N THR A 67 0.68 19.24 3.46
CA THR A 67 0.14 18.42 2.37
C THR A 67 0.70 18.81 1.01
N ALA A 68 0.89 20.11 0.75
CA ALA A 68 1.55 20.59 -0.46
C ALA A 68 3.01 20.11 -0.53
N PHE A 69 3.76 20.25 0.59
CA PHE A 69 5.13 19.74 0.67
C PHE A 69 5.21 18.25 0.40
N ILE A 70 4.41 17.43 1.10
CA ILE A 70 4.41 15.97 0.93
C ILE A 70 4.04 15.59 -0.51
N SER A 71 3.02 16.24 -1.10
CA SER A 71 2.57 15.91 -2.46
C SER A 71 3.63 16.21 -3.51
N VAL A 72 4.35 17.34 -3.39
CA VAL A 72 5.41 17.69 -4.34
C VAL A 72 6.67 16.84 -4.10
N ALA A 73 7.03 16.58 -2.84
CA ALA A 73 8.13 15.71 -2.50
C ALA A 73 7.91 14.28 -3.02
N ASP A 74 6.70 13.75 -2.84
CA ASP A 74 6.29 12.43 -3.35
C ASP A 74 6.33 12.36 -4.88
N ALA A 75 5.92 13.43 -5.57
CA ALA A 75 6.02 13.50 -7.03
C ALA A 75 7.48 13.51 -7.53
N GLU A 76 8.38 14.24 -6.84
CA GLU A 76 9.81 14.25 -7.18
C GLU A 76 10.48 12.91 -6.85
N LEU A 77 10.09 12.27 -5.74
CA LEU A 77 10.53 10.93 -5.39
C LEU A 77 10.11 9.93 -6.47
N TYR A 78 8.85 9.99 -6.91
CA TYR A 78 8.35 9.13 -7.98
C TYR A 78 9.14 9.31 -9.28
N ARG A 79 9.52 10.55 -9.62
CA ARG A 79 10.36 10.84 -10.79
C ARG A 79 11.73 10.17 -10.70
N LYS A 80 12.33 10.12 -9.51
CA LYS A 80 13.68 9.58 -9.31
C LYS A 80 13.70 8.07 -9.08
N TRP A 81 12.78 7.56 -8.27
CA TRP A 81 12.82 6.18 -7.74
C TRP A 81 11.74 5.27 -8.38
N GLY A 82 10.81 5.86 -9.13
CA GLY A 82 9.70 5.14 -9.76
C GLY A 82 8.65 4.66 -8.75
N SER A 83 8.68 5.17 -7.52
CA SER A 83 7.79 4.78 -6.43
C SER A 83 7.37 6.00 -5.61
N LYS A 84 6.20 5.90 -4.97
CA LYS A 84 5.78 6.89 -3.96
C LYS A 84 6.55 6.69 -2.65
N VAL A 85 6.32 7.59 -1.69
CA VAL A 85 6.84 7.46 -0.32
C VAL A 85 6.54 6.06 0.20
N ASN A 86 7.57 5.35 0.61
CA ASN A 86 7.48 4.01 1.18
C ASN A 86 8.46 3.88 2.36
N GLY A 87 8.49 2.71 3.00
CA GLY A 87 9.35 2.47 4.16
C GLY A 87 10.84 2.73 3.91
N GLN A 88 11.35 2.59 2.67
CA GLN A 88 12.75 2.87 2.36
C GLN A 88 13.08 4.36 2.48
N VAL A 89 12.15 5.23 2.08
CA VAL A 89 12.31 6.69 2.22
C VAL A 89 12.43 7.08 3.69
N LEU A 90 11.70 6.41 4.58
CA LEU A 90 11.78 6.64 6.02
C LEU A 90 13.15 6.24 6.60
N VAL A 91 13.73 5.13 6.14
CA VAL A 91 15.11 4.74 6.48
C VAL A 91 16.10 5.77 5.93
N TYR A 92 15.86 6.29 4.73
CA TYR A 92 16.71 7.29 4.09
C TYR A 92 16.71 8.64 4.83
N PHE A 93 15.60 9.01 5.49
CA PHE A 93 15.57 10.17 6.40
C PHE A 93 16.50 10.02 7.60
N SER A 94 16.84 8.79 7.99
CA SER A 94 17.84 8.53 9.03
C SER A 94 19.28 8.72 8.54
N HIS A 95 19.48 8.98 7.23
CA HIS A 95 20.78 9.19 6.58
C HIS A 95 20.82 10.53 5.82
N PRO A 96 20.82 11.70 6.51
CA PRO A 96 20.60 13.01 5.90
C PRO A 96 21.61 13.39 4.82
N LYS A 97 22.88 12.98 4.97
CA LYS A 97 23.95 13.25 3.99
C LYS A 97 23.66 12.59 2.64
N GLU A 98 23.27 11.32 2.67
CA GLU A 98 22.92 10.55 1.48
C GLU A 98 21.67 11.13 0.81
N MET A 99 20.69 11.57 1.62
CA MET A 99 19.50 12.25 1.13
C MET A 99 19.81 13.53 0.37
N MET A 100 20.65 14.40 0.94
CA MET A 100 21.06 15.63 0.28
C MET A 100 21.77 15.35 -1.05
N LEU A 101 22.71 14.40 -1.07
CA LEU A 101 23.44 14.02 -2.29
C LEU A 101 22.52 13.48 -3.38
N SER A 102 21.59 12.59 -3.03
CA SER A 102 20.60 12.04 -3.98
C SER A 102 19.62 13.11 -4.49
N SER A 103 19.35 14.14 -3.69
CA SER A 103 18.49 15.27 -4.06
C SER A 103 19.19 16.38 -4.85
N ALA A 104 20.53 16.35 -5.01
CA ALA A 104 21.30 17.46 -5.59
C ALA A 104 20.90 17.80 -7.05
N SER A 105 20.42 16.82 -7.82
CA SER A 105 19.92 17.02 -9.20
C SER A 105 18.45 17.43 -9.29
N SER A 106 17.77 17.65 -8.15
CA SER A 106 16.37 18.06 -8.13
C SER A 106 16.25 19.54 -8.50
N PRO A 107 15.27 19.93 -9.33
CA PRO A 107 15.04 21.34 -9.67
C PRO A 107 14.36 22.07 -8.51
N VAL A 108 15.13 22.41 -7.47
CA VAL A 108 14.63 22.95 -6.18
C VAL A 108 13.77 24.21 -6.37
N ILE A 109 14.16 25.13 -7.27
CA ILE A 109 13.39 26.35 -7.53
C ILE A 109 11.99 26.04 -8.08
N LEU A 110 11.89 25.07 -9.00
CA LEU A 110 10.61 24.64 -9.56
C LEU A 110 9.73 23.96 -8.49
N ILE A 111 10.33 23.11 -7.66
CA ILE A 111 9.67 22.44 -6.54
C ILE A 111 9.08 23.48 -5.58
N LEU A 112 9.88 24.45 -5.14
CA LEU A 112 9.43 25.53 -4.27
C LEU A 112 8.33 26.37 -4.93
N GLY A 113 8.47 26.69 -6.22
CA GLY A 113 7.45 27.41 -6.98
C GLY A 113 6.10 26.69 -7.01
N ILE A 114 6.10 25.36 -7.21
CA ILE A 114 4.88 24.54 -7.20
C ILE A 114 4.26 24.49 -5.80
N ILE A 115 5.06 24.31 -4.75
CA ILE A 115 4.57 24.33 -3.36
C ILE A 115 3.91 25.67 -3.05
N VAL A 116 4.57 26.79 -3.37
CA VAL A 116 4.03 28.13 -3.17
C VAL A 116 2.72 28.32 -3.95
N LEU A 117 2.66 27.88 -5.20
CA LEU A 117 1.44 27.96 -6.01
C LEU A 117 0.29 27.15 -5.40
N MET A 118 0.54 25.91 -4.97
CA MET A 118 -0.45 25.07 -4.28
C MET A 118 -0.93 25.74 -2.99
N VAL A 119 -0.01 26.34 -2.23
CA VAL A 119 -0.33 27.03 -0.99
C VAL A 119 -1.21 28.25 -1.24
N ILE A 120 -0.87 29.06 -2.24
CA ILE A 120 -1.65 30.23 -2.64
C ILE A 120 -3.05 29.82 -3.11
N ALA A 121 -3.13 28.83 -4.01
CA ALA A 121 -4.41 28.33 -4.54
C ALA A 121 -5.29 27.76 -3.42
N GLY A 122 -4.71 26.99 -2.51
CA GLY A 122 -5.43 26.46 -1.36
C GLY A 122 -5.87 27.56 -0.38
N TYR A 123 -5.04 28.60 -0.17
CA TYR A 123 -5.41 29.74 0.68
C TYR A 123 -6.58 30.54 0.11
N PHE A 124 -6.58 30.79 -1.21
CA PHE A 124 -7.73 31.43 -1.86
C PHE A 124 -8.99 30.56 -1.79
N SER A 125 -8.84 29.24 -1.87
CA SER A 125 -9.94 28.30 -1.69
C SER A 125 -10.49 28.35 -0.26
N TYR A 126 -9.62 28.35 0.76
CA TYR A 126 -10.00 28.57 2.16
C TYR A 126 -10.76 29.88 2.34
N LYS A 127 -10.24 30.99 1.79
CA LYS A 127 -10.88 32.31 1.90
C LYS A 127 -12.24 32.35 1.20
N LYS A 128 -12.38 31.65 0.07
CA LYS A 128 -13.63 31.63 -0.71
C LYS A 128 -14.72 30.79 -0.05
N PHE A 129 -14.38 29.60 0.46
CA PHE A 129 -15.36 28.60 0.88
C PHE A 129 -15.53 28.50 2.41
N ILE A 130 -14.49 28.81 3.19
CA ILE A 130 -14.49 28.62 4.66
C ILE A 130 -14.57 29.95 5.40
N ASP A 131 -13.70 30.91 5.08
CA ASP A 131 -13.52 32.15 5.85
C ASP A 131 -14.73 33.11 5.78
N LYS A 132 -15.67 32.89 4.84
CA LYS A 132 -16.85 33.75 4.64
C LYS A 132 -17.98 33.51 5.65
N LYS A 133 -17.93 32.46 6.46
CA LYS A 133 -19.00 32.12 7.42
C LYS A 133 -18.56 32.46 8.84
N GLN A 134 -19.16 33.50 9.43
CA GLN A 134 -19.10 33.67 10.87
C GLN A 134 -19.96 32.57 11.51
N PHE A 135 -19.31 31.67 12.24
CA PHE A 135 -20.02 30.64 12.99
C PHE A 135 -20.64 31.30 14.22
N GLU A 136 -21.97 31.38 14.27
CA GLU A 136 -22.68 31.77 15.49
C GLU A 136 -22.73 30.58 16.44
N ASN A 137 -22.11 30.73 17.61
CA ASN A 137 -22.24 29.73 18.67
C ASN A 137 -23.63 29.81 19.29
N LYS A 138 -24.50 28.90 18.87
CA LYS A 138 -25.71 28.56 19.63
C LYS A 138 -25.31 27.31 20.42
N TYR A 139 -25.45 27.35 21.75
CA TYR A 139 -25.00 26.25 22.64
C TYR A 139 -26.18 25.33 22.98
N ARG A 140 -26.83 24.80 21.97
CA ARG A 140 -27.99 23.92 22.06
C ARG A 140 -27.55 22.46 22.08
N PHE A 141 -28.37 21.63 22.71
CA PHE A 141 -28.16 20.18 22.72
C PHE A 141 -28.12 19.59 21.30
N THR A 142 -28.78 20.25 20.34
CA THR A 142 -28.76 19.90 18.93
C THR A 142 -27.37 20.02 18.28
N GLU A 143 -26.53 21.00 18.63
CA GLU A 143 -25.17 21.08 18.06
C GLU A 143 -24.26 19.96 18.60
N ILE A 144 -24.47 19.52 19.84
CA ILE A 144 -23.76 18.35 20.39
C ILE A 144 -24.15 17.10 19.59
N GLY A 145 -25.45 16.88 19.37
CA GLY A 145 -25.94 15.79 18.54
C GLY A 145 -25.38 15.80 17.11
N VAL A 146 -25.37 16.96 16.46
CA VAL A 146 -24.75 17.12 15.12
C VAL A 146 -23.26 16.79 15.14
N THR A 147 -22.54 17.22 16.18
CA THR A 147 -21.11 16.95 16.31
C THR A 147 -20.83 15.45 16.44
N VAL A 148 -21.64 14.72 17.21
CA VAL A 148 -21.54 13.25 17.34
C VAL A 148 -21.82 12.54 16.00
N ILE A 149 -22.81 13.01 15.24
CA ILE A 149 -23.08 12.50 13.89
C ILE A 149 -21.88 12.75 12.97
N LEU A 150 -21.29 13.95 13.01
CA LEU A 150 -20.09 14.26 12.22
C LEU A 150 -18.90 13.37 12.60
N PHE A 151 -18.70 13.05 13.88
CA PHE A 151 -17.70 12.06 14.30
C PHE A 151 -17.97 10.67 13.73
N SER A 152 -19.24 10.26 13.69
CA SER A 152 -19.63 8.95 13.14
C SER A 152 -19.32 8.86 11.64
N PHE A 153 -19.65 9.90 10.87
CA PHE A 153 -19.26 9.99 9.46
C PHE A 153 -17.75 10.07 9.26
N ASN A 154 -17.05 10.83 10.12
CA ASN A 154 -15.60 10.96 10.08
C ASN A 154 -14.90 9.61 10.33
N PHE A 155 -15.40 8.83 11.28
CA PHE A 155 -14.94 7.47 11.53
C PHE A 155 -15.08 6.57 10.30
N LEU A 156 -16.23 6.63 9.62
CA LEU A 156 -16.43 5.87 8.37
C LEU A 156 -15.48 6.33 7.25
N MET A 157 -15.22 7.64 7.12
CA MET A 157 -14.22 8.15 6.18
C MET A 157 -12.83 7.60 6.49
N ILE A 158 -12.37 7.73 7.75
CA ILE A 158 -11.07 7.23 8.20
C ILE A 158 -10.90 5.75 7.90
N ARG A 159 -11.90 4.94 8.27
CA ARG A 159 -11.90 3.48 8.04
C ARG A 159 -11.95 3.12 6.56
N GLY A 160 -12.48 4.01 5.72
CA GLY A 160 -12.75 3.79 4.30
C GLY A 160 -14.03 3.02 4.05
N GLY A 161 -15.04 3.10 4.92
CA GLY A 161 -16.36 2.49 4.73
C GLY A 161 -16.71 1.36 5.70
N THR A 162 -17.69 0.55 5.35
CA THR A 162 -18.30 -0.49 6.22
C THR A 162 -17.79 -1.92 5.97
N GLY A 163 -16.90 -2.11 4.99
CA GLY A 163 -16.31 -3.43 4.67
C GLY A 163 -15.49 -4.05 5.81
N VAL A 164 -14.95 -5.27 5.63
CA VAL A 164 -14.27 -5.99 6.72
C VAL A 164 -12.89 -5.39 7.04
N SER A 165 -12.14 -4.95 6.04
CA SER A 165 -10.79 -4.38 6.20
C SER A 165 -10.80 -2.86 6.35
N VAL A 166 -9.78 -2.36 7.08
CA VAL A 166 -9.45 -0.93 7.12
C VAL A 166 -8.84 -0.53 5.77
N ILE A 167 -9.04 0.74 5.39
CA ILE A 167 -8.50 1.29 4.16
C ILE A 167 -6.99 1.06 4.00
N ASN A 168 -6.59 0.70 2.80
CA ASN A 168 -5.21 0.48 2.40
C ASN A 168 -5.00 0.93 0.94
N GLN A 169 -3.74 0.96 0.48
CA GLN A 169 -3.38 1.43 -0.87
C GLN A 169 -4.09 0.67 -1.99
N SER A 170 -4.22 -0.66 -1.85
CA SER A 170 -4.81 -1.51 -2.89
C SER A 170 -6.27 -1.17 -3.18
N MET A 171 -6.99 -0.52 -2.25
CA MET A 171 -8.37 -0.09 -2.47
C MET A 171 -8.52 1.01 -3.51
N ALA A 172 -7.43 1.67 -3.92
CA ALA A 172 -7.45 2.62 -5.03
C ALA A 172 -6.97 1.97 -6.35
N TYR A 173 -6.48 0.73 -6.35
CA TYR A 173 -5.95 0.08 -7.55
C TYR A 173 -7.10 -0.46 -8.42
N PHE A 174 -7.09 -0.13 -9.71
CA PHE A 174 -8.21 -0.40 -10.62
C PHE A 174 -7.80 -0.78 -12.05
N SER A 175 -6.52 -0.67 -12.39
CA SER A 175 -6.02 -0.88 -13.74
C SER A 175 -4.89 -1.90 -13.78
N ASN A 176 -4.69 -2.53 -14.94
CA ASN A 176 -3.51 -3.35 -15.23
C ASN A 176 -2.25 -2.49 -15.47
N LYS A 177 -2.41 -1.16 -15.61
CA LYS A 177 -1.30 -0.20 -15.74
C LYS A 177 -0.95 0.36 -14.37
N GLU A 178 0.19 -0.05 -13.82
CA GLU A 178 0.64 0.30 -12.47
C GLU A 178 0.65 1.81 -12.20
N ILE A 179 1.07 2.63 -13.17
CA ILE A 179 1.09 4.09 -13.03
C ILE A 179 -0.28 4.69 -12.67
N LEU A 180 -1.38 4.11 -13.18
CA LEU A 180 -2.74 4.57 -12.88
C LEU A 180 -3.13 4.24 -11.43
N ASN A 181 -2.71 3.07 -10.97
CA ASN A 181 -2.93 2.61 -9.60
C ASN A 181 -2.14 3.47 -8.62
N THR A 182 -0.84 3.66 -8.86
CA THR A 182 0.02 4.44 -7.96
C THR A 182 -0.36 5.93 -7.95
N ALA A 183 -0.81 6.48 -9.08
CA ALA A 183 -1.30 7.85 -9.14
C ALA A 183 -2.62 8.07 -8.36
N SER A 184 -3.44 7.02 -8.20
CA SER A 184 -4.73 7.10 -7.50
C SER A 184 -4.60 7.14 -5.96
N VAL A 185 -3.45 6.72 -5.43
CA VAL A 185 -3.19 6.77 -3.98
C VAL A 185 -2.83 8.20 -3.58
N ASN A 186 -3.50 8.76 -2.57
CA ASN A 186 -3.17 10.09 -2.06
C ASN A 186 -1.78 10.11 -1.41
N SER A 187 -0.92 11.06 -1.80
CA SER A 187 0.47 11.17 -1.32
C SER A 187 0.58 11.44 0.18
N THR A 188 -0.29 12.27 0.74
CA THR A 188 -0.29 12.57 2.18
C THR A 188 -0.75 11.35 2.97
N TRP A 189 -1.84 10.71 2.52
CA TRP A 189 -2.32 9.47 3.12
C TRP A 189 -1.22 8.40 3.15
N ASN A 190 -0.55 8.21 2.00
CA ASN A 190 0.49 7.20 1.86
C ASN A 190 1.70 7.46 2.76
N ALA A 191 2.16 8.71 2.85
CA ALA A 191 3.25 9.08 3.74
C ALA A 191 2.89 8.83 5.22
N LEU A 192 1.67 9.17 5.64
CA LEU A 192 1.20 8.90 7.00
C LEU A 192 1.03 7.40 7.27
N TYR A 193 0.54 6.63 6.29
CA TYR A 193 0.44 5.18 6.38
C TYR A 193 1.80 4.56 6.70
N TYR A 194 2.85 4.90 5.93
CA TYR A 194 4.19 4.38 6.20
C TYR A 194 4.82 4.91 7.49
N ALA A 195 4.56 6.17 7.85
CA ALA A 195 5.08 6.76 9.10
C ALA A 195 4.45 6.12 10.35
N SER A 196 3.21 5.65 10.26
CA SER A 196 2.49 5.00 11.37
C SER A 196 2.69 3.49 11.39
N ASN A 197 2.67 2.84 10.23
CA ASN A 197 2.93 1.42 10.07
C ASN A 197 4.44 1.18 9.96
N ASN A 198 5.15 1.37 11.07
CA ASN A 198 6.61 1.24 11.26
C ASN A 198 7.20 -0.17 10.96
N SER A 199 6.85 -0.80 9.84
CA SER A 199 7.51 -2.00 9.31
C SER A 199 8.96 -1.73 8.89
N ALA A 200 9.36 -0.46 8.76
CA ALA A 200 10.74 -0.05 8.51
C ALA A 200 11.69 -0.30 9.70
N PHE A 201 11.16 -0.51 10.92
CA PHE A 201 11.94 -0.85 12.11
C PHE A 201 11.71 -2.30 12.55
N VAL A 202 11.74 -3.24 11.60
CA VAL A 202 12.09 -4.62 11.97
C VAL A 202 13.45 -4.50 12.65
N ASN A 203 13.52 -4.83 13.95
CA ASN A 203 14.77 -4.84 14.67
C ASN A 203 15.66 -5.91 14.02
N GLU A 204 16.51 -5.50 13.08
CA GLU A 204 17.38 -6.41 12.34
C GLU A 204 18.18 -7.29 13.29
N LYS A 205 18.52 -6.78 14.49
CA LYS A 205 19.26 -7.54 15.50
C LYS A 205 18.53 -8.81 15.97
N LEU A 206 17.20 -8.87 15.88
CA LEU A 206 16.44 -10.08 16.21
C LEU A 206 16.60 -11.19 15.15
N TYR A 207 17.01 -10.82 13.93
CA TYR A 207 17.08 -11.74 12.78
C TYR A 207 18.48 -11.90 12.21
N LEU A 208 19.42 -11.01 12.57
CA LEU A 208 20.85 -11.13 12.28
C LEU A 208 21.51 -12.08 13.29
N VAL A 209 21.15 -13.37 13.18
CA VAL A 209 21.72 -14.44 14.01
C VAL A 209 23.14 -14.85 13.58
N MET A 210 23.57 -14.41 12.41
CA MET A 210 24.91 -14.67 11.86
C MET A 210 25.40 -13.49 10.99
N PRO A 211 26.73 -13.35 10.79
CA PRO A 211 27.29 -12.34 9.90
C PRO A 211 26.75 -12.44 8.46
N ARG A 212 26.47 -11.30 7.82
CA ARG A 212 25.89 -11.25 6.46
C ARG A 212 26.72 -12.02 5.42
N GLN A 213 28.04 -11.99 5.54
CA GLN A 213 28.93 -12.71 4.62
C GLN A 213 28.79 -14.23 4.77
N GLU A 214 28.72 -14.72 6.00
CA GLU A 214 28.52 -16.14 6.29
C GLU A 214 27.13 -16.62 5.83
N ALA A 215 26.09 -15.83 6.12
CA ALA A 215 24.73 -16.10 5.62
C ALA A 215 24.67 -16.16 4.09
N GLY A 216 25.37 -15.23 3.42
CA GLY A 216 25.44 -15.19 1.96
C GLY A 216 26.15 -16.41 1.36
N SER A 217 27.26 -16.83 1.96
CA SER A 217 27.99 -18.04 1.56
C SER A 217 27.15 -19.29 1.75
N LEU A 218 26.49 -19.43 2.91
CA LEU A 218 25.59 -20.55 3.19
C LEU A 218 24.42 -20.57 2.19
N PHE A 219 23.74 -19.45 1.99
CA PHE A 219 22.63 -19.34 1.04
C PHE A 219 23.05 -19.70 -0.39
N ASN A 220 24.21 -19.23 -0.84
CA ASN A 220 24.72 -19.58 -2.16
C ASN A 220 25.11 -21.06 -2.27
N SER A 221 25.56 -21.70 -1.19
CA SER A 221 25.84 -23.14 -1.17
C SER A 221 24.59 -24.00 -1.33
N LEU A 222 23.41 -23.47 -0.96
CA LEU A 222 22.12 -24.13 -1.13
C LEU A 222 21.57 -24.02 -2.56
N LYS A 223 22.12 -23.13 -3.39
CA LYS A 223 21.68 -22.99 -4.79
C LYS A 223 22.32 -24.09 -5.64
N PRO A 224 21.55 -24.79 -6.46
CA PRO A 224 22.11 -25.77 -7.38
C PRO A 224 23.05 -25.08 -8.39
N SER A 225 24.20 -25.69 -8.66
CA SER A 225 25.22 -25.15 -9.59
C SER A 225 24.81 -25.24 -11.06
N ARG A 226 23.77 -26.03 -11.37
CA ARG A 226 23.18 -26.24 -12.69
C ARG A 226 21.70 -26.53 -12.56
N ASP A 227 20.97 -26.41 -13.66
CA ASP A 227 19.58 -26.86 -13.71
C ASP A 227 19.52 -28.38 -13.43
N THR A 228 18.68 -28.75 -12.46
CA THR A 228 18.45 -30.14 -12.04
C THR A 228 17.02 -30.59 -12.34
N THR A 229 16.27 -29.78 -13.09
CA THR A 229 14.88 -30.04 -13.44
C THR A 229 14.76 -31.35 -14.23
N ILE A 230 13.91 -32.24 -13.73
CA ILE A 230 13.58 -33.50 -14.40
C ILE A 230 12.32 -33.24 -15.23
N SER A 231 12.39 -33.49 -16.54
CA SER A 231 11.21 -33.42 -17.40
C SER A 231 10.32 -34.64 -17.15
N ILE A 232 9.14 -34.40 -16.60
CA ILE A 232 8.12 -35.43 -16.34
C ILE A 232 6.99 -35.42 -17.39
N PHE A 233 7.01 -34.47 -18.33
CA PHE A 233 5.98 -34.34 -19.35
C PHE A 233 6.36 -35.06 -20.63
N ASN A 234 5.39 -35.75 -21.21
CA ASN A 234 5.47 -36.35 -22.55
C ASN A 234 5.11 -35.35 -23.67
N VAL A 235 4.69 -34.14 -23.29
CA VAL A 235 4.30 -33.06 -24.19
C VAL A 235 5.19 -31.84 -23.95
N SER A 236 5.58 -31.15 -25.02
CA SER A 236 6.52 -30.02 -24.95
C SER A 236 5.89 -28.72 -24.41
N LYS A 237 4.55 -28.58 -24.51
CA LYS A 237 3.83 -27.38 -24.10
C LYS A 237 2.45 -27.71 -23.51
N PRO A 238 2.37 -28.26 -22.28
CA PRO A 238 1.10 -28.61 -21.64
C PRO A 238 0.32 -27.35 -21.22
N ASN A 239 -1.01 -27.44 -21.16
CA ASN A 239 -1.79 -26.45 -20.42
C ASN A 239 -1.50 -26.59 -18.92
N ILE A 240 -1.34 -25.46 -18.22
CA ILE A 240 -0.98 -25.44 -16.81
C ILE A 240 -2.14 -24.85 -16.02
N VAL A 241 -2.63 -25.59 -15.04
CA VAL A 241 -3.67 -25.14 -14.09
C VAL A 241 -3.10 -25.24 -12.68
N VAL A 242 -3.03 -24.10 -11.98
CA VAL A 242 -2.56 -24.03 -10.59
C VAL A 242 -3.77 -23.86 -9.68
N ILE A 243 -4.04 -24.84 -8.83
CA ILE A 243 -5.14 -24.80 -7.86
C ILE A 243 -4.56 -24.48 -6.49
N MET A 244 -4.90 -23.30 -5.96
CA MET A 244 -4.47 -22.88 -4.62
C MET A 244 -5.60 -23.10 -3.63
N LEU A 245 -5.34 -23.92 -2.62
CA LEU A 245 -6.35 -24.34 -1.66
C LEU A 245 -6.19 -23.55 -0.36
N GLU A 246 -7.19 -22.72 -0.06
CA GLU A 246 -7.19 -21.82 1.09
C GLU A 246 -7.32 -22.61 2.40
N SER A 247 -6.44 -22.31 3.36
CA SER A 247 -6.45 -22.92 4.69
C SER A 247 -6.46 -24.46 4.70
N TRP A 248 -5.83 -25.08 3.69
CA TRP A 248 -5.85 -26.53 3.51
C TRP A 248 -4.63 -27.21 4.13
N THR A 249 -4.85 -28.12 5.07
CA THR A 249 -3.80 -28.76 5.87
C THR A 249 -3.61 -30.22 5.50
N ALA A 250 -2.38 -30.73 5.64
CA ALA A 250 -2.04 -32.14 5.42
C ALA A 250 -2.88 -33.11 6.27
N SER A 251 -3.33 -32.67 7.46
CA SER A 251 -4.20 -33.45 8.36
C SER A 251 -5.58 -33.78 7.77
N ALA A 252 -6.02 -33.09 6.71
CA ALA A 252 -7.28 -33.38 6.04
C ALA A 252 -7.16 -34.46 4.95
N ILE A 253 -5.93 -34.72 4.49
CA ILE A 253 -5.62 -35.63 3.37
C ILE A 253 -5.32 -37.01 3.93
N ASN A 254 -6.05 -38.04 3.49
CA ASN A 254 -5.88 -39.38 4.03
C ASN A 254 -4.53 -39.99 3.63
N SER A 255 -4.12 -39.81 2.37
CA SER A 255 -2.86 -40.34 1.83
C SER A 255 -1.61 -39.75 2.50
N ILE A 256 -1.74 -38.64 3.23
CA ILE A 256 -0.64 -38.02 4.00
C ILE A 256 -0.80 -38.27 5.50
N SER A 257 -1.99 -38.02 6.05
CA SER A 257 -2.22 -38.08 7.50
C SER A 257 -2.52 -39.49 8.03
N GLY A 258 -3.10 -40.35 7.20
CA GLY A 258 -3.57 -41.70 7.56
C GLY A 258 -4.76 -41.74 8.53
N ILE A 259 -5.34 -40.58 8.91
CA ILE A 259 -6.33 -40.50 10.00
C ILE A 259 -7.68 -39.98 9.50
N ASN A 260 -7.70 -39.08 8.52
CA ASN A 260 -8.92 -38.39 8.08
C ASN A 260 -9.15 -38.56 6.58
N ASN A 261 -10.37 -38.94 6.19
CA ASN A 261 -10.79 -39.02 4.79
C ASN A 261 -11.70 -37.84 4.40
N LEU A 262 -11.24 -36.61 4.66
CA LEU A 262 -12.03 -35.40 4.39
C LEU A 262 -11.91 -34.92 2.94
N THR A 263 -10.90 -35.40 2.20
CA THR A 263 -10.64 -35.01 0.80
C THR A 263 -10.55 -36.20 -0.16
N PRO A 264 -11.58 -37.05 -0.25
CA PRO A 264 -11.53 -38.28 -1.05
C PRO A 264 -11.25 -38.03 -2.54
N GLY A 265 -11.71 -36.89 -3.08
CA GLY A 265 -11.42 -36.50 -4.47
C GLY A 265 -9.94 -36.21 -4.71
N PHE A 266 -9.23 -35.64 -3.74
CA PHE A 266 -7.78 -35.44 -3.84
C PHE A 266 -7.04 -36.76 -3.67
N ASP A 267 -7.46 -37.60 -2.72
CA ASP A 267 -6.87 -38.93 -2.51
C ASP A 267 -7.00 -39.83 -3.76
N ALA A 268 -8.06 -39.66 -4.57
CA ALA A 268 -8.15 -40.30 -5.89
C ALA A 268 -7.05 -39.81 -6.85
N LEU A 269 -6.81 -38.49 -6.93
CA LEU A 269 -5.81 -37.89 -7.80
C LEU A 269 -4.37 -38.31 -7.45
N VAL A 270 -4.10 -38.66 -6.19
CA VAL A 270 -2.78 -39.16 -5.76
C VAL A 270 -2.37 -40.41 -6.54
N ASN A 271 -3.32 -41.28 -6.90
CA ASN A 271 -3.03 -42.50 -7.66
C ASN A 271 -2.70 -42.24 -9.13
N GLU A 272 -3.07 -41.08 -9.65
CA GLU A 272 -2.90 -40.68 -11.05
C GLU A 272 -1.76 -39.67 -11.24
N GLY A 273 -1.09 -39.27 -10.16
CA GLY A 273 -0.15 -38.14 -10.16
C GLY A 273 1.10 -38.34 -9.31
N LEU A 274 1.84 -37.26 -9.15
CA LEU A 274 3.02 -37.20 -8.28
C LEU A 274 2.67 -36.46 -6.99
N LEU A 275 2.67 -37.18 -5.86
CA LEU A 275 2.45 -36.60 -4.55
C LEU A 275 3.78 -36.18 -3.92
N PHE A 276 3.81 -34.95 -3.41
CA PHE A 276 4.90 -34.45 -2.55
C PHE A 276 4.43 -34.44 -1.09
N ASP A 277 4.64 -35.54 -0.38
CA ASP A 277 4.20 -35.74 1.02
C ASP A 277 4.98 -34.90 2.05
N SER A 278 6.15 -34.37 1.66
CA SER A 278 7.05 -33.59 2.49
C SER A 278 7.10 -32.11 2.05
N THR A 279 5.93 -31.55 1.72
CA THR A 279 5.78 -30.15 1.30
C THR A 279 5.37 -29.26 2.46
N TYR A 280 6.06 -28.14 2.62
CA TYR A 280 5.79 -27.18 3.69
C TYR A 280 5.42 -25.82 3.10
N SER A 281 4.41 -25.17 3.69
CA SER A 281 4.10 -23.78 3.35
C SER A 281 5.27 -22.88 3.78
N SER A 282 5.63 -21.92 2.93
CA SER A 282 6.64 -20.93 3.28
C SER A 282 6.20 -20.03 4.45
N GLY A 283 4.90 -19.87 4.68
CA GLY A 283 4.38 -19.04 5.77
C GLY A 283 2.98 -19.45 6.23
N ASN A 284 2.46 -18.74 7.24
CA ASN A 284 1.20 -19.05 7.92
C ASN A 284 0.02 -18.13 7.52
N ARG A 285 0.15 -17.38 6.42
CA ARG A 285 -0.87 -16.45 5.92
C ARG A 285 -1.00 -16.61 4.41
N THR A 286 -2.24 -16.51 3.91
CA THR A 286 -2.56 -16.52 2.47
C THR A 286 -1.66 -15.58 1.68
N GLU A 287 -1.49 -14.35 2.19
CA GLU A 287 -0.69 -13.31 1.53
C GLU A 287 0.79 -13.69 1.37
N LYS A 288 1.35 -14.53 2.24
CA LYS A 288 2.73 -15.04 2.16
C LYS A 288 2.80 -16.27 1.24
N GLY A 289 1.79 -17.14 1.31
CA GLY A 289 1.67 -18.32 0.46
C GLY A 289 1.53 -17.95 -1.02
N LEU A 290 0.70 -16.96 -1.35
CA LEU A 290 0.49 -16.49 -2.73
C LEU A 290 1.81 -16.03 -3.37
N VAL A 291 2.61 -15.24 -2.66
CA VAL A 291 3.89 -14.74 -3.18
C VAL A 291 4.90 -15.89 -3.33
N ALA A 292 4.94 -16.83 -2.37
CA ALA A 292 5.81 -18.00 -2.49
C ALA A 292 5.48 -18.86 -3.72
N ILE A 293 4.18 -19.10 -3.99
CA ILE A 293 3.71 -19.89 -5.13
C ILE A 293 3.97 -19.15 -6.46
N LEU A 294 3.57 -17.88 -6.54
CA LEU A 294 3.58 -17.14 -7.81
C LEU A 294 4.94 -16.54 -8.15
N SER A 295 5.76 -16.22 -7.16
CA SER A 295 7.02 -15.50 -7.35
C SER A 295 8.25 -16.25 -6.83
N GLY A 296 8.08 -17.44 -6.23
CA GLY A 296 9.19 -18.17 -5.61
C GLY A 296 9.87 -17.39 -4.49
N PHE A 297 9.20 -16.38 -3.92
CA PHE A 297 9.79 -15.49 -2.93
C PHE A 297 9.47 -16.00 -1.52
N PRO A 298 10.47 -16.39 -0.71
CA PRO A 298 10.24 -16.97 0.61
C PRO A 298 9.59 -15.94 1.54
N ALA A 299 8.79 -16.42 2.50
CA ALA A 299 8.10 -15.57 3.47
C ALA A 299 9.06 -14.82 4.40
N GLN A 300 8.71 -13.57 4.73
CA GLN A 300 9.44 -12.78 5.73
C GLN A 300 8.89 -13.07 7.14
N PRO A 301 9.72 -12.91 8.20
CA PRO A 301 9.29 -13.17 9.57
C PRO A 301 8.16 -12.25 10.03
N VAL A 302 8.31 -10.94 9.84
CA VAL A 302 7.39 -9.92 10.39
C VAL A 302 6.40 -9.41 9.35
N THR A 303 6.88 -9.11 8.15
CA THR A 303 6.10 -8.44 7.11
C THR A 303 5.68 -9.43 6.02
N SER A 304 4.87 -8.96 5.06
CA SER A 304 4.67 -9.66 3.80
C SER A 304 4.96 -8.70 2.66
N ILE A 305 5.77 -9.12 1.70
CA ILE A 305 6.17 -8.27 0.58
C ILE A 305 4.97 -7.74 -0.20
N ILE A 306 3.86 -8.49 -0.28
CA ILE A 306 2.62 -8.07 -0.98
C ILE A 306 1.98 -6.80 -0.41
N THR A 307 2.30 -6.44 0.84
CA THR A 307 1.89 -5.17 1.46
C THR A 307 2.78 -3.98 1.05
N GLU A 308 3.82 -4.25 0.26
CA GLU A 308 4.75 -3.28 -0.34
C GLU A 308 4.61 -3.35 -1.88
N PRO A 309 3.63 -2.65 -2.47
CA PRO A 309 3.32 -2.77 -3.89
C PRO A 309 4.51 -2.51 -4.81
N ASP A 310 5.31 -1.48 -4.51
CA ASP A 310 6.51 -1.14 -5.31
C ASP A 310 7.54 -2.28 -5.38
N LYS A 311 7.65 -3.06 -4.31
CA LYS A 311 8.57 -4.22 -4.25
C LYS A 311 7.95 -5.43 -4.93
N THR A 312 6.66 -5.67 -4.68
CA THR A 312 5.92 -6.80 -5.25
C THR A 312 5.84 -6.72 -6.76
N ALA A 313 5.62 -5.53 -7.33
CA ALA A 313 5.55 -5.31 -8.77
C ALA A 313 6.86 -5.67 -9.51
N ARG A 314 8.00 -5.72 -8.79
CA ARG A 314 9.31 -6.05 -9.34
C ARG A 314 9.71 -7.52 -9.15
N LEU A 315 8.90 -8.31 -8.46
CA LEU A 315 9.18 -9.73 -8.28
C LEU A 315 9.01 -10.48 -9.61
N PRO A 316 9.79 -11.56 -9.83
CA PRO A 316 9.44 -12.51 -10.88
C PRO A 316 8.03 -13.05 -10.61
N ALA A 317 7.28 -13.34 -11.66
CA ALA A 317 5.94 -13.88 -11.55
C ALA A 317 5.77 -15.00 -12.56
N LEU A 318 5.26 -16.14 -12.10
CA LEU A 318 4.99 -17.33 -12.91
C LEU A 318 4.17 -16.98 -14.15
N SER A 319 3.16 -16.12 -14.00
CA SER A 319 2.35 -15.63 -15.13
C SER A 319 3.18 -14.85 -16.15
N SER A 320 4.06 -13.96 -15.70
CA SER A 320 4.93 -13.17 -16.58
C SER A 320 5.91 -14.06 -17.34
N ASP A 321 6.48 -15.07 -16.69
CA ASP A 321 7.44 -15.98 -17.33
C ASP A 321 6.74 -16.95 -18.29
N LEU A 322 5.57 -17.47 -17.94
CA LEU A 322 4.74 -18.25 -18.86
C LEU A 322 4.29 -17.43 -20.08
N LYS A 323 3.93 -16.16 -19.89
CA LYS A 323 3.58 -15.28 -21.01
C LYS A 323 4.76 -15.07 -21.97
N LYS A 324 5.98 -14.90 -21.45
CA LYS A 324 7.21 -14.84 -22.28
C LYS A 324 7.44 -16.16 -23.04
N ALA A 325 7.09 -17.30 -22.45
CA ALA A 325 7.11 -18.61 -23.11
C ALA A 325 5.93 -18.84 -24.09
N GLY A 326 5.11 -17.81 -24.35
CA GLY A 326 4.03 -17.83 -25.32
C GLY A 326 2.75 -18.51 -24.83
N TYR A 327 2.52 -18.55 -23.51
CA TYR A 327 1.24 -18.97 -22.95
C TYR A 327 0.27 -17.79 -22.82
N SER A 328 -1.03 -18.10 -22.91
CA SER A 328 -2.08 -17.20 -22.42
C SER A 328 -2.33 -17.49 -20.95
N THR A 329 -2.32 -16.45 -20.12
CA THR A 329 -2.44 -16.58 -18.66
C THR A 329 -3.71 -15.92 -18.16
N ALA A 330 -4.40 -16.58 -17.23
CA ALA A 330 -5.54 -16.05 -16.49
C ALA A 330 -5.38 -16.39 -15.00
N PHE A 331 -5.97 -15.56 -14.16
CA PHE A 331 -6.06 -15.75 -12.71
C PHE A 331 -7.51 -15.53 -12.31
#